data_AF-A0A1V6F7U5-F1
#
_entry.id   AF-A0A1V6F7U5-F1
#
_cell.length_a   1.000
_cell.length_b   1.000
_cell.length_c   1.000
_cell.angle_alpha   90.00
_cell.angle_beta   90.00
_cell.angle_gamma   90.00
#
_symmetry.space_group_name_H-M   'P 1'
#
loop_
_entity.id
_entity.type
_entity.pdbx_description
1 polymer ?
#
loop_
_entity_poly.entity_id
_entity_poly.type
_entity_poly.pdbx_seq_one_letter_code
_entity_poly.pdbx_strand_id
1 'polypeptide(L)'
;MLQQMARTLGLRQIHALIDAPGEFLAEVKSRELKRFDRKASELREHYTQMGRLLDTLREEDSARRQLRDLFAHIPRLALPSKRAELPLALHELFLIKEFLYHYHNLREFIRGKGWMDLLILPDTSELFAMLDPDGSGQPSFRISPAYSPKLGEIIAARLELAHKLKYARGQLLAEARRELELPQLKDEFTLSRGQAELTERVLRSPYFILSSESIANYSFTLADDEHCLELKKQLSGLEAKREKEEERILKDLSRKIIAALPLLHEALELAEQGGWRFLLADFALSYGCCIPTLHRKKQIRIKSAVNLPLKLHLEERGRRYQALDYNFDQSVSLITGPNMGGKTTILKTLGQLCWLARQGIPLPCARAELPLFDHIWYNQDESGSADLSSFGREVVSFVETLELEGNTLFLLDEFAKGTNPTEGELLASAVLRHMAAAGKFCIAATHFTAPAMLEGLPQYSIAGLDNKAEALRKGLGLSPAQRLKSLSEAMDYRLRRLEKHEAPPLSAIQVARILGMPEAILQLTRKDNK
;
A
#
# COMPACT_ATOMS: atom_id res chain seq x y z
N MET A 1 -6.74 11.82 16.92
CA MET A 1 -8.13 11.44 16.64
C MET A 1 -8.29 10.57 15.37
N LEU A 2 -8.00 11.06 14.16
CA LEU A 2 -8.28 10.30 12.91
C LEU A 2 -7.57 8.93 12.82
N GLN A 3 -6.26 8.85 13.08
CA GLN A 3 -5.55 7.56 13.02
C GLN A 3 -6.03 6.52 14.05
N GLN A 4 -6.60 6.99 15.16
CA GLN A 4 -7.08 6.13 16.23
C GLN A 4 -8.47 5.60 15.91
N MET A 5 -9.37 6.46 15.44
CA MET A 5 -10.67 6.04 14.94
C MET A 5 -10.56 5.00 13.81
N ALA A 6 -9.56 5.16 12.94
CA ALA A 6 -9.25 4.17 11.92
C ALA A 6 -8.83 2.80 12.51
N ARG A 7 -8.15 2.78 13.67
CA ARG A 7 -7.84 1.53 14.38
C ARG A 7 -9.09 0.92 15.00
N THR A 8 -9.92 1.71 15.67
CA THR A 8 -11.17 1.26 16.32
C THR A 8 -12.13 0.65 15.29
N LEU A 9 -12.25 1.29 14.13
CA LEU A 9 -13.01 0.76 12.98
C LEU A 9 -12.31 -0.41 12.27
N GLY A 10 -11.07 -0.77 12.61
CA GLY A 10 -10.35 -1.90 12.02
C GLY A 10 -9.90 -1.67 10.57
N LEU A 11 -9.73 -0.42 10.15
CA LEU A 11 -9.41 -0.07 8.76
C LEU A 11 -8.04 -0.53 8.30
N ARG A 12 -7.08 -0.73 9.21
CA ARG A 12 -5.76 -1.27 8.88
C ARG A 12 -5.84 -2.60 8.13
N GLN A 13 -6.80 -3.45 8.49
CA GLN A 13 -7.02 -4.73 7.81
C GLN A 13 -7.51 -4.51 6.38
N ILE A 14 -8.39 -3.52 6.15
CA ILE A 14 -8.87 -3.17 4.80
C ILE A 14 -7.76 -2.51 3.97
N HIS A 15 -6.98 -1.60 4.55
CA HIS A 15 -5.84 -0.95 3.89
C HIS A 15 -4.77 -1.98 3.49
N ALA A 16 -4.58 -3.04 4.26
CA ALA A 16 -3.67 -4.13 3.92
C ALA A 16 -4.11 -4.89 2.66
N LEU A 17 -5.42 -4.98 2.39
CA LEU A 17 -5.97 -5.65 1.21
C LEU A 17 -5.78 -4.86 -0.10
N ILE A 18 -5.48 -3.57 -0.02
CA ILE A 18 -5.10 -2.75 -1.21
C ILE A 18 -3.66 -3.11 -1.57
N ASP A 19 -3.48 -4.18 -2.32
CA ASP A 19 -2.16 -4.75 -2.57
C ASP A 19 -1.35 -3.91 -3.56
N ALA A 20 -0.18 -3.41 -3.12
CA ALA A 20 0.66 -2.47 -3.85
C ALA A 20 1.96 -3.15 -4.31
N PRO A 21 2.07 -3.54 -5.58
CA PRO A 21 3.26 -4.22 -6.07
C PRO A 21 4.40 -3.23 -6.33
N GLY A 22 5.63 -3.62 -5.95
CA GLY A 22 6.82 -2.78 -6.10
C GLY A 22 6.94 -1.65 -5.08
N GLU A 23 8.13 -1.06 -4.99
CA GLU A 23 8.42 0.01 -4.01
C GLU A 23 7.69 1.32 -4.35
N PHE A 24 7.57 1.64 -5.65
CA PHE A 24 6.90 2.85 -6.13
C PHE A 24 5.45 2.94 -5.65
N LEU A 25 4.63 1.92 -5.94
CA LEU A 25 3.23 1.94 -5.53
C LEU A 25 3.05 1.78 -4.01
N ALA A 26 3.97 1.11 -3.32
CA ALA A 26 3.95 1.03 -1.86
C ALA A 26 4.12 2.42 -1.20
N GLU A 27 5.02 3.26 -1.74
CA GLU A 27 5.19 4.64 -1.29
C GLU A 27 3.95 5.49 -1.59
N VAL A 28 3.41 5.38 -2.81
CA VAL A 28 2.16 6.08 -3.19
C VAL A 28 1.03 5.71 -2.25
N LYS A 29 0.78 4.42 -2.01
CA LYS A 29 -0.24 3.94 -1.07
C LYS A 29 -0.04 4.51 0.33
N SER A 30 1.18 4.47 0.85
CA SER A 30 1.51 4.98 2.20
C SER A 30 1.19 6.48 2.35
N ARG A 31 1.46 7.27 1.31
CA ARG A 31 1.18 8.70 1.25
C ARG A 31 -0.31 8.98 1.13
N GLU A 32 -0.98 8.34 0.17
CA GLU A 32 -2.40 8.59 -0.12
C GLU A 32 -3.33 8.15 1.02
N LEU A 33 -3.02 7.06 1.74
CA LEU A 33 -3.82 6.64 2.90
C LEU A 33 -3.80 7.64 4.07
N LYS A 34 -2.81 8.54 4.12
CA LYS A 34 -2.70 9.60 5.13
C LYS A 34 -3.42 10.89 4.72
N ARG A 35 -3.93 10.97 3.48
CA ARG A 35 -4.54 12.18 2.92
C ARG A 35 -6.03 12.26 3.25
N PHE A 36 -6.42 13.24 4.08
CA PHE A 36 -7.81 13.46 4.54
C PHE A 36 -8.34 14.87 4.24
N ASP A 37 -7.56 15.69 3.55
CA ASP A 37 -7.83 17.11 3.30
C ASP A 37 -8.60 17.38 1.99
N ARG A 38 -8.82 16.35 1.15
CA ARG A 38 -9.48 16.50 -0.15
C ARG A 38 -10.86 17.14 -0.02
N LYS A 39 -11.18 18.10 -0.89
CA LYS A 39 -12.51 18.71 -0.94
C LYS A 39 -13.53 17.74 -1.55
N ALA A 40 -14.81 17.96 -1.27
CA ALA A 40 -15.88 17.13 -1.81
C ALA A 40 -15.93 17.12 -3.35
N SER A 41 -15.57 18.23 -4.01
CA SER A 41 -15.49 18.33 -5.47
C SER A 41 -14.37 17.45 -6.03
N GLU A 42 -13.17 17.52 -5.44
CA GLU A 42 -12.00 16.72 -5.82
C GLU A 42 -12.27 15.22 -5.64
N LEU A 43 -12.93 14.84 -4.54
CA LEU A 43 -13.32 13.44 -4.32
C LEU A 43 -14.31 12.94 -5.37
N ARG A 44 -15.30 13.75 -5.78
CA ARG A 44 -16.25 13.35 -6.84
C ARG A 44 -15.55 13.16 -8.18
N GLU A 45 -14.62 14.06 -8.52
CA GLU A 45 -13.83 13.93 -9.74
C GLU A 45 -12.93 12.69 -9.69
N HIS A 46 -12.27 12.45 -8.56
CA HIS A 46 -11.47 11.24 -8.33
C HIS A 46 -12.30 9.96 -8.51
N TYR A 47 -13.50 9.89 -7.91
CA TYR A 47 -14.41 8.75 -8.09
C TYR A 47 -14.88 8.59 -9.54
N THR A 48 -15.11 9.69 -10.26
CA THR A 48 -15.52 9.65 -11.67
C THR A 48 -14.42 9.07 -12.55
N GLN A 49 -13.18 9.55 -12.38
CA GLN A 49 -12.02 9.05 -13.13
C GLN A 49 -11.73 7.58 -12.79
N MET A 50 -11.76 7.22 -11.50
CA MET A 50 -11.60 5.84 -11.06
C MET A 50 -12.69 4.91 -11.60
N GLY A 51 -13.95 5.38 -11.67
CA GLY A 51 -15.05 4.61 -12.24
C GLY A 51 -14.82 4.23 -13.70
N ARG A 52 -14.36 5.19 -14.53
CA ARG A 52 -14.02 4.93 -15.93
C ARG A 52 -12.91 3.89 -16.08
N LEU A 53 -11.85 4.00 -15.27
CA LEU A 53 -10.77 3.03 -15.26
C LEU A 53 -11.25 1.65 -14.79
N LEU A 54 -12.08 1.60 -13.73
CA LEU A 54 -12.64 0.38 -13.19
C LEU A 54 -13.49 -0.37 -14.23
N ASP A 55 -14.37 0.33 -14.95
CA ASP A 55 -15.21 -0.28 -15.98
C ASP A 55 -14.35 -0.80 -17.15
N THR A 56 -13.35 -0.03 -17.57
CA THR A 56 -12.38 -0.45 -18.61
C THR A 56 -11.62 -1.72 -18.20
N LEU A 57 -11.10 -1.77 -16.97
CA LEU A 57 -10.34 -2.93 -16.46
C LEU A 57 -11.22 -4.16 -16.20
N ARG A 58 -12.53 -3.97 -15.97
CA ARG A 58 -13.48 -5.09 -15.77
C ARG A 58 -13.61 -5.94 -17.04
N GLU A 59 -13.51 -5.32 -18.21
CA GLU A 59 -13.64 -5.99 -19.51
C GLU A 59 -12.30 -6.61 -19.98
N GLU A 60 -11.18 -6.21 -19.39
CA GLU A 60 -9.82 -6.47 -19.89
C GLU A 60 -8.91 -7.06 -18.78
N ASP A 61 -9.25 -8.23 -18.24
CA ASP A 61 -8.51 -8.86 -17.13
C ASP A 61 -7.02 -9.13 -17.46
N SER A 62 -6.71 -9.47 -18.71
CA SER A 62 -5.32 -9.63 -19.15
C SER A 62 -4.55 -8.31 -19.05
N ALA A 63 -5.17 -7.20 -19.46
CA ALA A 63 -4.55 -5.88 -19.40
C ALA A 63 -4.40 -5.40 -17.96
N ARG A 64 -5.36 -5.72 -17.08
CA ARG A 64 -5.25 -5.47 -15.64
C ARG A 64 -4.01 -6.14 -15.04
N ARG A 65 -3.76 -7.42 -15.35
CA ARG A 65 -2.57 -8.14 -14.89
C ARG A 65 -1.26 -7.57 -15.45
N GLN A 66 -1.25 -7.19 -16.73
CA GLN A 66 -0.09 -6.54 -17.36
C GLN A 66 0.20 -5.16 -16.75
N LEU A 67 -0.83 -4.36 -16.51
CA LEU A 67 -0.69 -3.04 -15.88
C LEU A 67 -0.13 -3.17 -14.45
N ARG A 68 -0.59 -4.19 -13.71
CA ARG A 68 -0.04 -4.54 -12.40
C ARG A 68 1.45 -4.81 -12.44
N ASP A 69 1.89 -5.60 -13.41
CA ASP A 69 3.30 -5.95 -13.62
C ASP A 69 4.13 -4.72 -14.04
N LEU A 70 3.61 -3.90 -14.96
CA LEU A 70 4.28 -2.66 -15.40
C LEU A 70 4.54 -1.71 -14.24
N PHE A 71 3.55 -1.46 -13.38
CA PHE A 71 3.74 -0.62 -12.20
C PHE A 71 4.70 -1.25 -11.17
N ALA A 72 4.71 -2.58 -11.04
CA ALA A 72 5.58 -3.29 -10.09
C ALA A 72 7.07 -3.06 -10.37
N HIS A 73 7.41 -2.83 -11.64
CA HIS A 73 8.78 -2.60 -12.10
C HIS A 73 9.22 -1.14 -12.03
N ILE A 74 8.31 -0.18 -11.79
CA ILE A 74 8.71 1.23 -11.67
C ILE A 74 9.53 1.39 -10.40
N PRO A 75 10.79 1.88 -10.49
CA PRO A 75 11.63 2.08 -9.32
C PRO A 75 11.14 3.30 -8.52
N ARG A 76 11.53 3.33 -7.25
CA ARG A 76 11.42 4.54 -6.46
C ARG A 76 12.41 5.58 -6.98
N LEU A 77 11.92 6.77 -7.31
CA LEU A 77 12.76 7.87 -7.79
C LEU A 77 12.64 9.08 -6.88
N ALA A 78 13.77 9.47 -6.27
CA ALA A 78 13.93 10.77 -5.63
C ALA A 78 14.59 11.71 -6.63
N LEU A 79 13.86 12.73 -7.08
CA LEU A 79 14.40 13.70 -8.03
C LEU A 79 15.39 14.65 -7.33
N PRO A 80 16.49 15.03 -8.00
CA PRO A 80 17.48 15.92 -7.43
C PRO A 80 16.87 17.32 -7.20
N SER A 81 17.33 17.98 -6.13
CA SER A 81 16.90 19.34 -5.82
C SER A 81 17.45 20.34 -6.85
N LYS A 82 16.70 21.40 -7.17
CA LYS A 82 17.10 22.48 -8.11
C LYS A 82 18.43 23.19 -7.78
N ARG A 83 19.10 22.88 -6.65
CA ARG A 83 20.28 23.56 -6.11
C ARG A 83 21.59 22.77 -6.23
N ALA A 84 21.68 21.79 -7.12
CA ALA A 84 22.95 21.09 -7.31
C ALA A 84 23.94 21.99 -8.08
N GLU A 85 24.81 22.71 -7.35
CA GLU A 85 26.02 23.33 -7.90
C GLU A 85 27.00 22.28 -8.47
N LEU A 86 26.79 21.00 -8.09
CA LEU A 86 27.57 19.85 -8.50
C LEU A 86 26.85 19.04 -9.59
N PRO A 87 27.60 18.39 -10.51
CA PRO A 87 27.02 17.44 -11.46
C PRO A 87 26.35 16.27 -10.74
N LEU A 88 25.31 15.71 -11.34
CA LEU A 88 24.67 14.49 -10.89
C LEU A 88 25.66 13.33 -10.92
N ALA A 89 25.60 12.49 -9.89
CA ALA A 89 26.38 11.27 -9.82
C ALA A 89 25.86 10.21 -10.80
N LEU A 90 26.72 9.24 -11.16
CA LEU A 90 26.34 8.13 -12.04
C LEU A 90 25.12 7.34 -11.54
N HIS A 91 25.01 7.15 -10.23
CA HIS A 91 23.88 6.43 -9.64
C HIS A 91 22.56 7.21 -9.75
N GLU A 92 22.60 8.54 -9.72
CA GLU A 92 21.40 9.38 -9.92
C GLU A 92 20.92 9.29 -11.37
N LEU A 93 21.84 9.36 -12.34
CA LEU A 93 21.52 9.19 -13.75
C LEU A 93 21.01 7.77 -14.05
N PHE A 94 21.55 6.76 -13.37
CA PHE A 94 21.03 5.40 -13.41
C PHE A 94 19.57 5.34 -12.96
N LEU A 95 19.24 5.86 -11.77
CA LEU A 95 17.86 5.83 -11.26
C LEU A 95 16.89 6.58 -12.18
N ILE A 96 17.31 7.71 -12.75
CA ILE A 96 16.49 8.47 -13.70
C ILE A 96 16.27 7.66 -14.98
N LYS A 97 17.32 7.03 -15.54
CA LYS A 97 17.20 6.20 -16.75
C LYS A 97 16.32 4.98 -16.50
N GLU A 98 16.50 4.31 -15.36
CA GLU A 98 15.71 3.14 -14.96
C GLU A 98 14.23 3.51 -14.84
N PHE A 99 13.90 4.63 -14.17
CA PHE A 99 12.54 5.15 -14.12
C PHE A 99 11.99 5.44 -15.52
N LEU A 100 12.74 6.17 -16.35
CA LEU A 100 12.30 6.54 -17.71
C LEU A 100 12.03 5.32 -18.59
N TYR A 101 12.84 4.27 -18.46
CA TYR A 101 12.64 3.00 -19.16
C TYR A 101 11.29 2.35 -18.79
N HIS A 102 11.05 2.15 -17.49
CA HIS A 102 9.81 1.52 -17.03
C HIS A 102 8.58 2.41 -17.26
N TYR A 103 8.73 3.73 -17.10
CA TYR A 103 7.71 4.71 -17.42
C TYR A 103 7.36 4.70 -18.91
N HIS A 104 8.35 4.61 -19.81
CA HIS A 104 8.12 4.49 -21.24
C HIS A 104 7.32 3.24 -21.58
N ASN A 105 7.69 2.08 -21.02
CA ASN A 105 6.95 0.83 -21.22
C ASN A 105 5.50 0.93 -20.74
N LEU A 106 5.28 1.54 -19.56
CA LEU A 106 3.93 1.83 -19.06
C LEU A 106 3.16 2.72 -20.04
N ARG A 107 3.76 3.83 -20.48
CA ARG A 107 3.11 4.78 -21.39
C ARG A 107 2.78 4.14 -22.74
N GLU A 108 3.68 3.36 -23.30
CA GLU A 108 3.47 2.64 -24.56
C GLU A 108 2.32 1.65 -24.46
N PHE A 109 2.22 0.94 -23.34
CA PHE A 109 1.10 0.05 -23.06
C PHE A 109 -0.23 0.81 -22.99
N ILE A 110 -0.29 1.91 -22.22
CA ILE A 110 -1.48 2.77 -22.10
C ILE A 110 -1.88 3.36 -23.47
N ARG A 111 -0.90 3.82 -24.25
CA ARG A 111 -1.10 4.36 -25.60
C ARG A 111 -1.64 3.30 -26.55
N GLY A 112 -1.05 2.10 -26.56
CA GLY A 112 -1.47 0.98 -27.41
C GLY A 112 -2.89 0.49 -27.10
N LYS A 113 -3.35 0.68 -25.86
CA LYS A 113 -4.74 0.42 -25.44
C LYS A 113 -5.70 1.58 -25.69
N GLY A 114 -5.19 2.76 -26.08
CA GLY A 114 -6.00 3.96 -26.25
C GLY A 114 -6.49 4.59 -24.94
N TRP A 115 -5.79 4.34 -23.82
CA TRP A 115 -6.20 4.74 -22.47
C TRP A 115 -5.55 6.05 -21.98
N MET A 116 -5.02 6.87 -22.88
CA MET A 116 -4.31 8.10 -22.53
C MET A 116 -5.21 9.17 -21.89
N ASP A 117 -6.53 9.08 -22.09
CA ASP A 117 -7.54 9.90 -21.43
C ASP A 117 -7.89 9.41 -20.01
N LEU A 118 -7.63 8.13 -19.72
CA LEU A 118 -7.81 7.53 -18.39
C LEU A 118 -6.56 7.71 -17.51
N LEU A 119 -5.38 7.54 -18.11
CA LEU A 119 -4.08 7.63 -17.46
C LEU A 119 -3.16 8.54 -18.28
N ILE A 120 -3.17 9.82 -17.94
CA ILE A 120 -2.37 10.84 -18.62
C ILE A 120 -0.90 10.63 -18.23
N LEU A 121 -0.05 10.39 -19.22
CA LEU A 121 1.38 10.18 -19.05
C LEU A 121 2.15 11.05 -20.06
N PRO A 122 2.77 12.17 -19.63
CA PRO A 122 3.60 13.02 -20.47
C PRO A 122 4.66 12.24 -21.24
N ASP A 123 5.01 12.71 -22.44
CA ASP A 123 6.06 12.08 -23.23
C ASP A 123 7.44 12.44 -22.67
N THR A 124 8.23 11.42 -22.35
CA THR A 124 9.60 11.57 -21.85
C THR A 124 10.62 10.89 -22.78
N SER A 125 10.21 10.53 -24.01
CA SER A 125 11.03 9.73 -24.94
C SER A 125 12.33 10.43 -25.33
N GLU A 126 12.32 11.76 -25.50
CA GLU A 126 13.55 12.53 -25.78
C GLU A 126 14.55 12.46 -24.63
N LEU A 127 14.05 12.45 -23.39
CA LEU A 127 14.88 12.35 -22.19
C LEU A 127 15.47 10.96 -22.03
N PHE A 128 14.68 9.92 -22.33
CA PHE A 128 15.18 8.54 -22.36
C PHE A 128 16.25 8.37 -23.43
N ALA A 129 16.01 8.83 -24.66
CA ALA A 129 16.97 8.76 -25.76
C ALA A 129 18.27 9.50 -25.44
N MET A 130 18.21 10.61 -24.71
CA MET A 130 19.39 11.33 -24.23
C MET A 130 20.24 10.49 -23.26
N LEU A 131 19.62 9.65 -22.43
CA LEU A 131 20.32 8.74 -21.52
C LEU A 131 20.64 7.37 -22.15
N ASP A 132 20.23 7.16 -23.41
CA ASP A 132 20.44 5.93 -24.17
C ASP A 132 20.91 6.19 -25.62
N PRO A 133 22.02 6.91 -25.84
CA PRO A 133 22.46 7.29 -27.18
C PRO A 133 22.87 6.09 -28.05
N ASP A 134 23.17 4.95 -27.43
CA ASP A 134 23.46 3.69 -28.13
C ASP A 134 22.19 2.98 -28.64
N GLY A 135 20.99 3.40 -28.21
CA GLY A 135 19.74 2.71 -28.50
C GLY A 135 19.68 1.29 -27.92
N SER A 136 20.30 1.07 -26.74
CA SER A 136 20.34 -0.25 -26.09
C SER A 136 18.98 -0.72 -25.61
N GLY A 137 18.07 0.21 -25.31
CA GLY A 137 16.76 -0.10 -24.74
C GLY A 137 16.86 -0.78 -23.37
N GLN A 138 17.92 -0.50 -22.60
CA GLN A 138 18.14 -1.09 -21.28
C GLN A 138 18.02 -0.05 -20.16
N PRO A 139 17.56 -0.43 -18.96
CA PRO A 139 17.46 0.48 -17.82
C PRO A 139 18.82 0.94 -17.29
N SER A 140 19.89 0.16 -17.50
CA SER A 140 21.22 0.49 -17.01
C SER A 140 21.81 1.73 -17.67
N PHE A 141 22.47 2.57 -16.87
CA PHE A 141 23.19 3.76 -17.34
C PHE A 141 24.70 3.53 -17.31
N ARG A 142 25.36 3.93 -18.40
CA ARG A 142 26.82 3.99 -18.53
C ARG A 142 27.19 5.10 -19.50
N ILE A 143 28.35 5.72 -19.31
CA ILE A 143 28.88 6.66 -20.29
C ILE A 143 29.48 5.87 -21.45
N SER A 144 28.73 5.73 -22.54
CA SER A 144 29.18 5.06 -23.75
C SER A 144 29.97 5.99 -24.69
N PRO A 145 30.70 5.43 -25.66
CA PRO A 145 31.35 6.21 -26.71
C PRO A 145 30.39 7.10 -27.52
N ALA A 146 29.10 6.74 -27.62
CA ALA A 146 28.13 7.51 -28.41
C ALA A 146 27.85 8.91 -27.84
N TYR A 147 28.19 9.17 -26.57
CA TYR A 147 28.09 10.50 -25.98
C TYR A 147 29.10 11.51 -26.51
N SER A 148 30.25 11.05 -27.02
CA SER A 148 31.31 11.95 -27.49
C SER A 148 32.23 11.24 -28.48
N PRO A 149 32.39 11.75 -29.72
CA PRO A 149 33.36 11.23 -30.68
C PRO A 149 34.78 11.16 -30.09
N LYS A 150 35.15 12.17 -29.30
CA LYS A 150 36.43 12.23 -28.59
C LYS A 150 36.59 11.13 -27.56
N LEU A 151 35.53 10.73 -26.87
CA LEU A 151 35.56 9.58 -25.96
C LEU A 151 35.78 8.28 -26.75
N GLY A 152 35.12 8.15 -27.91
CA GLY A 152 35.34 7.03 -28.84
C GLY A 152 36.79 6.92 -29.30
N GLU A 153 37.40 8.03 -29.70
CA GLU A 153 38.83 8.09 -30.08
C GLU A 153 39.75 7.68 -28.92
N ILE A 154 39.49 8.17 -27.70
CA ILE A 154 40.27 7.80 -26.50
C ILE A 154 40.16 6.30 -26.22
N ILE A 155 38.96 5.72 -26.30
CA ILE A 155 38.73 4.30 -26.06
C ILE A 155 39.45 3.44 -27.11
N ALA A 156 39.38 3.83 -28.39
CA ALA A 156 40.08 3.15 -29.48
C ALA A 156 41.60 3.19 -29.29
N ALA A 157 42.15 4.38 -29.00
CA ALA A 157 43.59 4.55 -28.73
C ALA A 157 44.07 3.74 -27.51
N ARG A 158 43.24 3.66 -26.46
CA ARG A 158 43.53 2.87 -25.27
C ARG A 158 43.56 1.37 -25.59
N LEU A 159 42.63 0.88 -26.40
CA LEU A 159 42.59 -0.52 -26.84
C LEU A 159 43.85 -0.86 -27.66
N GLU A 160 44.25 0.03 -28.57
CA GLU A 160 45.46 -0.14 -29.38
C GLU A 160 46.73 -0.19 -28.51
N LEU A 161 46.90 0.76 -27.59
CA LEU A 161 48.05 0.77 -26.68
C LEU A 161 48.06 -0.42 -25.72
N ALA A 162 46.89 -0.87 -25.24
CA ALA A 162 46.79 -2.06 -24.40
C ALA A 162 47.24 -3.32 -25.16
N HIS A 163 46.90 -3.43 -26.46
CA HIS A 163 47.38 -4.51 -27.32
C HIS A 163 48.89 -4.44 -27.52
N LYS A 164 49.45 -3.25 -27.79
CA LYS A 164 50.91 -3.04 -27.91
C LYS A 164 51.64 -3.42 -26.63
N LEU A 165 51.13 -3.01 -25.47
CA LEU A 165 51.72 -3.36 -24.16
C LEU A 165 51.66 -4.86 -23.90
N LYS A 166 50.54 -5.51 -24.20
CA LYS A 166 50.40 -6.97 -24.07
C LYS A 166 51.40 -7.70 -24.97
N TYR A 167 51.59 -7.22 -26.20
CA TYR A 167 52.56 -7.78 -27.14
C TYR A 167 54.00 -7.60 -26.64
N ALA A 168 54.38 -6.39 -26.22
CA ALA A 168 55.71 -6.08 -25.69
C ALA A 168 56.04 -6.92 -24.44
N ARG A 169 55.12 -7.01 -23.47
CA ARG A 169 55.28 -7.89 -22.30
C ARG A 169 55.38 -9.37 -22.69
N GLY A 170 54.69 -9.78 -23.76
CA GLY A 170 54.79 -11.13 -24.32
C GLY A 170 56.19 -11.43 -24.88
N GLN A 171 56.81 -10.46 -25.56
CA GLN A 171 58.18 -10.59 -26.07
C GLN A 171 59.21 -10.66 -24.93
N LEU A 172 59.11 -9.75 -23.95
CA LEU A 172 59.94 -9.78 -22.73
C LEU A 172 59.84 -11.10 -21.99
N LEU A 173 58.62 -11.64 -21.85
CA LEU A 173 58.42 -12.94 -21.20
C LEU A 173 59.07 -14.08 -22.00
N ALA A 174 59.01 -14.03 -23.34
CA ALA A 174 59.66 -15.03 -24.18
C ALA A 174 61.19 -14.99 -24.07
N GLU A 175 61.78 -13.79 -24.00
CA GLU A 175 63.21 -13.59 -23.75
C GLU A 175 63.61 -14.12 -22.36
N ALA A 176 62.85 -13.77 -21.34
CA ALA A 176 63.07 -14.24 -19.98
C ALA A 176 62.99 -15.76 -19.86
N ARG A 177 62.02 -16.41 -20.54
CA ARG A 177 61.92 -17.89 -20.60
C ARG A 177 63.16 -18.52 -21.23
N ARG A 178 63.74 -17.87 -22.24
CA ARG A 178 64.94 -18.36 -22.93
C ARG A 178 66.19 -18.20 -22.07
N GLU A 179 66.39 -17.04 -21.45
CA GLU A 179 67.59 -16.78 -20.65
C GLU A 179 67.58 -17.47 -19.27
N LEU A 180 66.41 -17.61 -18.67
CA LEU A 180 66.27 -18.34 -17.40
C LEU A 180 66.09 -19.84 -17.60
N GLU A 181 65.99 -20.33 -18.84
CA GLU A 181 65.75 -21.75 -19.17
C GLU A 181 64.46 -22.31 -18.53
N LEU A 182 63.43 -21.47 -18.40
CA LEU A 182 62.16 -21.81 -17.77
C LEU A 182 61.01 -21.67 -18.78
N PRO A 183 60.72 -22.70 -19.60
CA PRO A 183 59.75 -22.58 -20.70
C PRO A 183 58.30 -22.36 -20.23
N GLN A 184 57.96 -22.70 -18.98
CA GLN A 184 56.63 -22.56 -18.40
C GLN A 184 56.45 -21.29 -17.55
N LEU A 185 57.40 -20.36 -17.59
CA LEU A 185 57.37 -19.15 -16.77
C LEU A 185 56.16 -18.26 -17.14
N LYS A 186 55.42 -17.81 -16.13
CA LYS A 186 54.32 -16.87 -16.29
C LYS A 186 54.79 -15.44 -15.99
N ASP A 187 54.01 -14.48 -16.43
CA ASP A 187 54.15 -13.06 -16.12
C ASP A 187 54.05 -12.75 -14.61
N GLU A 188 53.35 -13.59 -13.85
CA GLU A 188 53.40 -13.63 -12.39
C GLU A 188 53.54 -15.08 -11.91
N PHE A 189 54.46 -15.33 -10.98
CA PHE A 189 54.67 -16.66 -10.41
C PHE A 189 55.23 -16.61 -8.99
N THR A 190 55.12 -17.73 -8.27
CA THR A 190 55.64 -17.87 -6.91
C THR A 190 56.71 -18.96 -6.86
N LEU A 191 57.76 -18.72 -6.10
CA LEU A 191 58.82 -19.69 -5.81
C LEU A 191 58.82 -20.00 -4.31
N SER A 192 58.99 -21.27 -3.95
CA SER A 192 59.17 -21.66 -2.55
C SER A 192 60.57 -21.27 -2.07
N ARG A 193 60.69 -20.86 -0.80
CA ARG A 193 61.99 -20.58 -0.15
C ARG A 193 62.94 -21.79 -0.18
N GLY A 194 62.43 -23.02 -0.36
CA GLY A 194 63.25 -24.21 -0.56
C GLY A 194 63.99 -24.27 -1.91
N GLN A 195 63.62 -23.44 -2.88
CA GLN A 195 64.25 -23.34 -4.20
C GLN A 195 65.20 -22.14 -4.27
N ALA A 196 66.19 -22.12 -3.36
CA ALA A 196 67.09 -20.97 -3.18
C ALA A 196 67.87 -20.61 -4.47
N GLU A 197 68.38 -21.62 -5.19
CA GLU A 197 69.16 -21.42 -6.42
C GLU A 197 68.34 -20.79 -7.56
N LEU A 198 67.10 -21.27 -7.75
CA LEU A 198 66.18 -20.71 -8.75
C LEU A 198 65.75 -19.29 -8.38
N THR A 199 65.50 -19.05 -7.09
CA THR A 199 65.15 -17.73 -6.56
C THR A 199 66.29 -16.73 -6.78
N GLU A 200 67.53 -17.14 -6.53
CA GLU A 200 68.71 -16.30 -6.74
C GLU A 200 68.93 -15.99 -8.23
N ARG A 201 68.72 -16.97 -9.12
CA ARG A 201 68.77 -16.75 -10.58
C ARG A 201 67.74 -15.71 -11.05
N VAL A 202 66.51 -15.81 -10.56
CA VAL A 202 65.43 -14.86 -10.91
C VAL A 202 65.73 -13.47 -10.37
N LEU A 203 66.18 -13.34 -9.11
CA LEU A 203 66.54 -12.07 -8.48
C LEU A 203 67.72 -11.36 -9.16
N ARG A 204 68.66 -12.11 -9.73
CA ARG A 204 69.79 -11.54 -10.49
C ARG A 204 69.43 -11.16 -11.93
N SER A 205 68.26 -11.60 -12.43
CA SER A 205 67.82 -11.30 -13.78
C SER A 205 67.13 -9.93 -13.85
N PRO A 206 67.25 -9.20 -14.97
CA PRO A 206 66.56 -7.92 -15.14
C PRO A 206 65.05 -8.08 -15.41
N TYR A 207 64.56 -9.30 -15.65
CA TYR A 207 63.21 -9.55 -16.16
C TYR A 207 62.14 -9.62 -15.08
N PHE A 208 62.49 -9.86 -13.81
CA PHE A 208 61.50 -10.05 -12.74
C PHE A 208 61.84 -9.22 -11.51
N ILE A 209 60.82 -8.61 -10.93
CA ILE A 209 60.88 -7.90 -9.65
C ILE A 209 60.13 -8.68 -8.58
N LEU A 210 60.59 -8.56 -7.34
CA LEU A 210 59.94 -9.18 -6.20
C LEU A 210 58.73 -8.34 -5.78
N SER A 211 57.52 -8.92 -5.89
CA SER A 211 56.26 -8.22 -5.59
C SER A 211 55.79 -8.41 -4.15
N SER A 212 56.06 -9.57 -3.54
CA SER A 212 55.76 -9.83 -2.13
C SER A 212 56.57 -11.00 -1.57
N GLU A 213 56.80 -10.97 -0.25
CA GLU A 213 57.44 -12.05 0.48
C GLU A 213 56.51 -12.63 1.55
N SER A 214 56.42 -13.95 1.60
CA SER A 214 55.74 -14.69 2.67
C SER A 214 56.72 -15.61 3.40
N ILE A 215 56.26 -16.21 4.49
CA ILE A 215 57.04 -17.15 5.30
C ILE A 215 57.50 -18.36 4.47
N ALA A 216 56.73 -18.77 3.46
CA ALA A 216 57.01 -19.96 2.65
C ALA A 216 57.48 -19.65 1.22
N ASN A 217 57.08 -18.52 0.64
CA ASN A 217 57.24 -18.24 -0.80
C ASN A 217 57.67 -16.79 -1.10
N TYR A 218 58.36 -16.61 -2.22
CA TYR A 218 58.61 -15.34 -2.91
C TYR A 218 57.69 -15.21 -4.12
N SER A 219 57.04 -14.06 -4.29
CA SER A 219 56.20 -13.75 -5.46
C SER A 219 56.94 -12.81 -6.41
N PHE A 220 57.02 -13.17 -7.68
CA PHE A 220 57.69 -12.39 -8.72
C PHE A 220 56.70 -11.92 -9.78
N THR A 221 56.92 -10.70 -10.29
CA THR A 221 56.19 -10.14 -11.42
C THR A 221 57.16 -9.69 -12.50
N LEU A 222 56.77 -9.84 -13.76
CA LEU A 222 57.60 -9.41 -14.90
C LEU A 222 57.84 -7.91 -14.82
N ALA A 223 59.12 -7.53 -14.80
CA ALA A 223 59.59 -6.16 -14.88
C ALA A 223 59.18 -5.55 -16.23
N ASP A 224 58.82 -4.28 -16.23
CA ASP A 224 58.60 -3.53 -17.46
C ASP A 224 59.92 -2.91 -17.92
N ASP A 225 60.28 -3.13 -19.18
CA ASP A 225 61.39 -2.43 -19.82
C ASP A 225 61.03 -0.97 -20.15
N GLU A 226 61.97 -0.21 -20.70
CA GLU A 226 61.76 1.20 -21.08
C GLU A 226 60.57 1.35 -22.04
N HIS A 227 60.39 0.41 -22.97
CA HIS A 227 59.28 0.42 -23.93
C HIS A 227 57.92 0.20 -23.26
N CYS A 228 57.80 -0.78 -22.36
CA CYS A 228 56.60 -1.07 -21.58
C CYS A 228 56.25 0.05 -20.61
N LEU A 229 57.26 0.67 -19.97
CA LEU A 229 57.08 1.84 -19.12
C LEU A 229 56.52 3.04 -19.89
N GLU A 230 57.03 3.30 -21.10
CA GLU A 230 56.51 4.38 -21.96
C GLU A 230 55.06 4.09 -22.40
N LEU A 231 54.74 2.85 -22.80
CA LEU A 231 53.36 2.45 -23.13
C LEU A 231 52.41 2.60 -21.92
N LYS A 232 52.84 2.21 -20.71
CA LYS A 232 52.06 2.41 -19.47
C LYS A 232 51.84 3.88 -19.17
N LYS A 233 52.85 4.73 -19.36
CA LYS A 233 52.74 6.18 -19.19
C LYS A 233 51.74 6.79 -20.17
N GLN A 234 51.76 6.37 -21.44
CA GLN A 234 50.78 6.79 -22.44
C GLN A 234 49.36 6.33 -22.10
N LEU A 235 49.19 5.09 -21.64
CA LEU A 235 47.90 4.57 -21.16
C LEU A 235 47.35 5.38 -19.97
N SER A 236 48.19 5.70 -18.99
CA SER A 236 47.82 6.57 -17.87
C SER A 236 47.40 7.97 -18.35
N GLY A 237 48.12 8.53 -19.32
CA GLY A 237 47.75 9.79 -19.97
C GLY A 237 46.40 9.75 -20.70
N LEU A 238 46.05 8.62 -21.34
CA LEU A 238 44.73 8.43 -21.94
C LEU A 238 43.64 8.25 -20.89
N GLU A 239 43.91 7.57 -19.78
CA GLU A 239 42.95 7.42 -18.68
C GLU A 239 42.57 8.78 -18.09
N ALA A 240 43.55 9.63 -17.81
CA ALA A 240 43.30 11.00 -17.33
C ALA A 240 42.54 11.86 -18.36
N LYS A 241 42.74 11.62 -19.67
CA LYS A 241 41.94 12.27 -20.73
C LYS A 241 40.52 11.73 -20.77
N ARG A 242 40.32 10.42 -20.52
CA ARG A 242 39.01 9.78 -20.45
C ARG A 242 38.20 10.35 -19.29
N GLU A 243 38.76 10.39 -18.09
CA GLU A 243 38.12 10.93 -16.89
C GLU A 243 37.65 12.38 -17.10
N LYS A 244 38.51 13.24 -17.68
CA LYS A 244 38.15 14.62 -18.00
C LYS A 244 37.00 14.71 -19.01
N GLU A 245 36.98 13.82 -19.99
CA GLU A 245 35.92 13.80 -21.01
C GLU A 245 34.60 13.25 -20.43
N GLU A 246 34.65 12.22 -19.58
CA GLU A 246 33.51 11.69 -18.84
C GLU A 246 32.93 12.74 -17.89
N GLU A 247 33.77 13.49 -17.16
CA GLU A 247 33.33 14.60 -16.29
C GLU A 247 32.63 15.71 -17.11
N ARG A 248 33.14 16.02 -18.31
CA ARG A 248 32.50 16.97 -19.23
C ARG A 248 31.13 16.47 -19.68
N ILE A 249 31.02 15.19 -20.05
CA ILE A 249 29.75 14.57 -20.45
C ILE A 249 28.76 14.58 -19.27
N LEU A 250 29.20 14.22 -18.06
CA LEU A 250 28.37 14.26 -16.86
C LEU A 250 27.84 15.66 -16.56
N LYS A 251 28.69 16.69 -16.67
CA LYS A 251 28.27 18.10 -16.55
C LYS A 251 27.22 18.47 -17.59
N ASP A 252 27.37 18.01 -18.82
CA ASP A 252 26.39 18.29 -19.88
C ASP A 252 25.05 17.61 -19.64
N LEU A 253 25.07 16.30 -19.34
CA LEU A 253 23.88 15.52 -19.02
C LEU A 253 23.17 16.09 -17.79
N SER A 254 23.91 16.43 -16.75
CA SER A 254 23.36 17.04 -15.52
C SER A 254 22.60 18.32 -15.83
N ARG A 255 23.18 19.23 -16.65
CA ARG A 255 22.49 20.47 -17.06
C ARG A 255 21.19 20.20 -17.81
N LYS A 256 21.20 19.24 -18.74
CA LYS A 256 20.02 18.88 -19.53
C LYS A 256 18.93 18.24 -18.66
N ILE A 257 19.30 17.35 -17.75
CA ILE A 257 18.38 16.72 -16.79
C ILE A 257 17.79 17.76 -15.84
N ILE A 258 18.61 18.68 -15.31
CA ILE A 258 18.15 19.78 -14.46
C ILE A 258 17.14 20.67 -15.20
N ALA A 259 17.39 20.97 -16.48
CA ALA A 259 16.45 21.72 -17.31
C ALA A 259 15.13 20.96 -17.56
N ALA A 260 15.20 19.62 -17.64
CA ALA A 260 14.04 18.74 -17.80
C ALA A 260 13.33 18.35 -16.49
N LEU A 261 13.79 18.82 -15.33
CA LEU A 261 13.17 18.51 -14.04
C LEU A 261 11.67 18.80 -13.97
N PRO A 262 11.14 19.91 -14.52
CA PRO A 262 9.69 20.14 -14.51
C PRO A 262 8.90 19.01 -15.17
N LEU A 263 9.37 18.52 -16.32
CA LEU A 263 8.76 17.39 -17.03
C LEU A 263 8.88 16.09 -16.23
N LEU A 264 10.05 15.82 -15.63
CA LEU A 264 10.24 14.65 -14.76
C LEU A 264 9.33 14.67 -13.53
N HIS A 265 9.16 15.83 -12.90
CA HIS A 265 8.25 16.00 -11.77
C HIS A 265 6.80 15.74 -12.20
N GLU A 266 6.38 16.30 -13.34
CA GLU A 266 5.02 16.09 -13.86
C GLU A 266 4.78 14.61 -14.23
N ALA A 267 5.73 13.97 -14.92
CA ALA A 267 5.67 12.56 -15.27
C ALA A 267 5.58 11.66 -14.02
N LEU A 268 6.40 11.93 -13.01
CA LEU A 268 6.37 11.20 -11.74
C LEU A 268 5.03 11.40 -11.03
N GLU A 269 4.57 12.64 -10.87
CA GLU A 269 3.31 12.94 -10.20
C GLU A 269 2.12 12.27 -10.89
N LEU A 270 2.04 12.35 -12.22
CA LEU A 270 0.95 11.73 -12.97
C LEU A 270 1.02 10.19 -12.96
N ALA A 271 2.22 9.61 -12.98
CA ALA A 271 2.40 8.17 -12.79
C ALA A 271 1.96 7.74 -11.38
N GLU A 272 2.26 8.52 -10.34
CA GLU A 272 1.83 8.23 -8.97
C GLU A 272 0.30 8.34 -8.83
N GLN A 273 -0.30 9.40 -9.37
CA GLN A 273 -1.76 9.56 -9.36
C GLN A 273 -2.45 8.44 -10.15
N GLY A 274 -1.91 8.08 -11.31
CA GLY A 274 -2.39 6.98 -12.14
C GLY A 274 -2.26 5.63 -11.44
N GLY A 275 -1.10 5.38 -10.83
CA GLY A 275 -0.82 4.20 -10.02
C GLY A 275 -1.78 4.05 -8.83
N TRP A 276 -2.08 5.14 -8.12
CA TRP A 276 -3.08 5.13 -7.05
C TRP A 276 -4.49 4.78 -7.56
N ARG A 277 -4.93 5.39 -8.67
CA ARG A 277 -6.22 5.06 -9.29
C ARG A 277 -6.27 3.59 -9.72
N PHE A 278 -5.19 3.08 -10.29
CA PHE A 278 -5.07 1.66 -10.66
C PHE A 278 -5.19 0.75 -9.44
N LEU A 279 -4.46 1.01 -8.34
CA LEU A 279 -4.55 0.22 -7.11
C LEU A 279 -5.98 0.14 -6.56
N LEU A 280 -6.70 1.25 -6.59
CA LEU A 280 -8.07 1.30 -6.11
C LEU A 280 -9.04 0.55 -7.03
N ALA A 281 -8.86 0.66 -8.36
CA ALA A 281 -9.63 -0.11 -9.32
C ALA A 281 -9.35 -1.62 -9.21
N ASP A 282 -8.09 -2.01 -9.05
CA ASP A 282 -7.66 -3.39 -8.82
C ASP A 282 -8.28 -3.96 -7.53
N PHE A 283 -8.23 -3.19 -6.44
CA PHE A 283 -8.90 -3.51 -5.18
C PHE A 283 -10.42 -3.67 -5.37
N ALA A 284 -11.07 -2.78 -6.12
CA ALA A 284 -12.50 -2.87 -6.36
C ALA A 284 -12.91 -4.12 -7.13
N LEU A 285 -12.13 -4.52 -8.14
CA LEU A 285 -12.39 -5.74 -8.90
C LEU A 285 -12.14 -6.99 -8.05
N SER A 286 -11.08 -7.00 -7.24
CA SER A 286 -10.75 -8.15 -6.36
C SER A 286 -11.79 -8.41 -5.28
N TYR A 287 -12.40 -7.36 -4.71
CA TYR A 287 -13.27 -7.49 -3.55
C TYR A 287 -14.74 -7.14 -3.81
N GLY A 288 -15.11 -6.85 -5.07
CA GLY A 288 -16.49 -6.52 -5.44
C GLY A 288 -16.95 -5.19 -4.86
N CYS A 289 -16.11 -4.16 -4.97
CA CYS A 289 -16.43 -2.83 -4.48
C CYS A 289 -17.12 -1.97 -5.55
N CYS A 290 -17.90 -0.99 -5.11
CA CYS A 290 -18.54 0.01 -5.98
C CYS A 290 -17.96 1.42 -5.77
N ILE A 291 -18.12 2.26 -6.79
CA ILE A 291 -17.92 3.70 -6.68
C ILE A 291 -19.14 4.32 -5.95
N PRO A 292 -18.97 5.00 -4.80
CA PRO A 292 -20.07 5.62 -4.10
C PRO A 292 -20.58 6.88 -4.80
N THR A 293 -21.88 7.13 -4.72
CA THR A 293 -22.48 8.42 -5.08
C THR A 293 -22.55 9.31 -3.84
N LEU A 294 -21.81 10.42 -3.86
CA LEU A 294 -21.75 11.36 -2.74
C LEU A 294 -22.82 12.45 -2.86
N HIS A 295 -23.66 12.63 -1.83
CA HIS A 295 -24.73 13.63 -1.84
C HIS A 295 -24.76 14.50 -0.56
N ARG A 296 -25.64 15.51 -0.52
CA ARG A 296 -25.86 16.37 0.68
C ARG A 296 -27.12 16.02 1.49
N LYS A 297 -27.89 15.01 1.06
CA LYS A 297 -29.11 14.57 1.74
C LYS A 297 -28.80 13.94 3.09
N LYS A 298 -29.75 14.01 4.04
CA LYS A 298 -29.68 13.37 5.36
C LYS A 298 -30.07 11.89 5.33
N GLN A 299 -29.48 11.14 4.42
CA GLN A 299 -29.85 9.74 4.16
C GLN A 299 -28.61 8.89 3.91
N ILE A 300 -28.66 7.60 4.19
CA ILE A 300 -27.61 6.64 3.84
C ILE A 300 -28.29 5.43 3.22
N ARG A 301 -27.95 5.12 1.97
CA ARG A 301 -28.48 3.97 1.23
C ARG A 301 -27.34 3.13 0.71
N ILE A 302 -27.17 1.93 1.25
CA ILE A 302 -26.12 1.00 0.85
C ILE A 302 -26.76 -0.36 0.58
N LYS A 303 -26.45 -0.95 -0.57
CA LYS A 303 -26.91 -2.28 -0.97
C LYS A 303 -25.78 -3.28 -0.86
N SER A 304 -26.07 -4.41 -0.19
CA SER A 304 -25.11 -5.49 0.02
C SER A 304 -23.78 -5.02 0.63
N ALA A 305 -23.85 -4.23 1.70
CA ALA A 305 -22.71 -3.82 2.51
C ALA A 305 -21.93 -5.03 3.02
N VAL A 306 -20.60 -4.96 2.92
CA VAL A 306 -19.69 -6.02 3.35
C VAL A 306 -18.66 -5.47 4.32
N ASN A 307 -18.57 -6.12 5.48
CA ASN A 307 -17.41 -6.01 6.37
C ASN A 307 -16.29 -6.92 5.83
N LEU A 308 -15.38 -6.38 5.02
CA LEU A 308 -14.36 -7.20 4.35
C LEU A 308 -13.54 -8.07 5.30
N PRO A 309 -12.99 -7.55 6.41
CA PRO A 309 -12.17 -8.40 7.28
C PRO A 309 -12.97 -9.52 7.93
N LEU A 310 -14.21 -9.26 8.35
CA LEU A 310 -15.08 -10.30 8.88
C LEU A 310 -15.48 -11.32 7.80
N LYS A 311 -15.77 -10.88 6.57
CA LYS A 311 -16.09 -11.77 5.45
C LYS A 311 -14.95 -12.76 5.20
N LEU A 312 -13.72 -12.26 5.04
CA LEU A 312 -12.54 -13.09 4.78
C LEU A 312 -12.28 -14.08 5.93
N HIS A 313 -12.35 -13.60 7.18
CA HIS A 313 -12.21 -14.46 8.37
C HIS A 313 -13.26 -15.57 8.47
N LEU A 314 -14.49 -15.31 8.01
CA LEU A 314 -15.54 -16.33 7.94
C LEU A 314 -15.30 -17.33 6.81
N GLU A 315 -14.89 -16.86 5.63
CA GLU A 315 -14.59 -17.69 4.46
C GLU A 315 -13.42 -18.66 4.72
N GLU A 316 -12.36 -18.19 5.39
CA GLU A 316 -11.24 -19.04 5.85
C GLU A 316 -11.69 -20.19 6.76
N ARG A 317 -12.80 -20.00 7.49
CA ARG A 317 -13.40 -21.01 8.37
C ARG A 317 -14.52 -21.82 7.70
N GLY A 318 -14.67 -21.68 6.39
CA GLY A 318 -15.72 -22.35 5.61
C GLY A 318 -17.14 -21.86 5.96
N ARG A 319 -17.28 -20.62 6.43
CA ARG A 319 -18.56 -20.00 6.82
C ARG A 319 -18.97 -18.95 5.80
N ARG A 320 -20.28 -18.78 5.61
CA ARG A 320 -20.84 -17.77 4.70
C ARG A 320 -21.03 -16.44 5.43
N TYR A 321 -20.65 -15.35 4.78
CA TYR A 321 -21.00 -13.99 5.19
C TYR A 321 -22.34 -13.56 4.57
N GLN A 322 -23.18 -12.86 5.34
CA GLN A 322 -24.41 -12.28 4.83
C GLN A 322 -24.21 -10.78 4.62
N ALA A 323 -24.26 -10.33 3.36
CA ALA A 323 -24.22 -8.90 3.04
C ALA A 323 -25.50 -8.20 3.48
N LEU A 324 -25.39 -6.93 3.89
CA LEU A 324 -26.47 -6.20 4.55
C LEU A 324 -26.94 -5.00 3.73
N ASP A 325 -28.24 -4.75 3.71
CA ASP A 325 -28.80 -3.52 3.12
C ASP A 325 -29.00 -2.48 4.22
N TYR A 326 -28.49 -1.26 4.01
CA TYR A 326 -28.72 -0.11 4.87
C TYR A 326 -29.62 0.89 4.14
N ASN A 327 -30.73 1.27 4.76
CA ASN A 327 -31.63 2.30 4.24
C ASN A 327 -32.05 3.23 5.38
N PHE A 328 -31.13 4.10 5.79
CA PHE A 328 -31.38 5.11 6.81
C PHE A 328 -31.92 6.38 6.13
N ASP A 329 -33.23 6.58 6.21
CA ASP A 329 -33.92 7.70 5.55
C ASP A 329 -33.84 9.04 6.31
N GLN A 330 -33.21 9.05 7.50
CA GLN A 330 -33.02 10.22 8.33
C GLN A 330 -31.58 10.26 8.89
N SER A 331 -31.18 11.42 9.41
CA SER A 331 -29.84 11.60 9.99
C SER A 331 -29.67 10.87 11.32
N VAL A 332 -30.74 10.67 12.08
CA VAL A 332 -30.72 9.88 13.33
C VAL A 332 -31.54 8.61 13.17
N SER A 333 -30.98 7.47 13.55
CA SER A 333 -31.66 6.17 13.46
C SER A 333 -31.20 5.22 14.56
N LEU A 334 -32.12 4.36 15.00
CA LEU A 334 -31.87 3.39 16.08
C LEU A 334 -31.90 1.96 15.56
N ILE A 335 -30.96 1.14 16.02
CA ILE A 335 -30.86 -0.28 15.76
C ILE A 335 -31.06 -1.04 17.08
N THR A 336 -32.07 -1.89 17.13
CA THR A 336 -32.44 -2.70 18.28
C THR A 336 -32.38 -4.19 17.94
N GLY A 337 -32.53 -5.06 18.94
CA GLY A 337 -32.51 -6.51 18.78
C GLY A 337 -31.44 -7.20 19.64
N PRO A 338 -31.40 -8.54 19.68
CA PRO A 338 -30.62 -9.30 20.67
C PRO A 338 -29.10 -9.10 20.59
N ASN A 339 -28.44 -9.27 21.74
CA ASN A 339 -26.98 -9.34 21.83
C ASN A 339 -26.57 -10.67 21.15
N MET A 340 -25.71 -10.61 20.13
CA MET A 340 -25.46 -11.62 19.06
C MET A 340 -26.14 -11.38 17.71
N GLY A 341 -26.97 -10.33 17.55
CA GLY A 341 -27.58 -9.99 16.26
C GLY A 341 -26.68 -9.21 15.28
N GLY A 342 -25.43 -8.91 15.62
CA GLY A 342 -24.50 -8.21 14.71
C GLY A 342 -24.63 -6.68 14.67
N LYS A 343 -25.28 -6.04 15.66
CA LYS A 343 -25.42 -4.57 15.73
C LYS A 343 -24.08 -3.81 15.69
N THR A 344 -23.14 -4.20 16.54
CA THR A 344 -21.75 -3.68 16.55
C THR A 344 -21.11 -3.81 15.17
N THR A 345 -21.27 -4.97 14.52
CA THR A 345 -20.75 -5.20 13.16
C THR A 345 -21.41 -4.28 12.15
N ILE A 346 -22.72 -4.03 12.24
CA ILE A 346 -23.44 -3.09 11.36
C ILE A 346 -22.87 -1.68 11.50
N LEU A 347 -22.74 -1.17 12.73
CA LEU A 347 -22.19 0.16 12.99
C LEU A 347 -20.74 0.26 12.51
N LYS A 348 -19.91 -0.73 12.84
CA LYS A 348 -18.51 -0.78 12.42
C LYS A 348 -18.39 -0.80 10.89
N THR A 349 -19.22 -1.58 10.21
CA THR A 349 -19.23 -1.66 8.74
C THR A 349 -19.66 -0.33 8.14
N LEU A 350 -20.70 0.31 8.67
CA LEU A 350 -21.10 1.64 8.21
C LEU A 350 -19.98 2.67 8.39
N GLY A 351 -19.33 2.70 9.56
CA GLY A 351 -18.18 3.56 9.83
C GLY A 351 -17.01 3.29 8.89
N GLN A 352 -16.70 2.02 8.62
CA GLN A 352 -15.68 1.64 7.64
C GLN A 352 -16.02 2.18 6.24
N LEU A 353 -17.25 1.96 5.75
CA LEU A 353 -17.67 2.42 4.42
C LEU A 353 -17.64 3.94 4.30
N CYS A 354 -18.14 4.67 5.29
CA CYS A 354 -18.09 6.13 5.30
C CYS A 354 -16.64 6.66 5.36
N TRP A 355 -15.75 5.97 6.07
CA TRP A 355 -14.35 6.35 6.13
C TRP A 355 -13.62 6.12 4.80
N LEU A 356 -13.80 4.95 4.19
CA LEU A 356 -13.26 4.65 2.87
C LEU A 356 -13.76 5.68 1.85
N ALA A 357 -15.04 6.08 1.96
CA ALA A 357 -15.61 7.12 1.11
C ALA A 357 -14.84 8.45 1.22
N ARG A 358 -14.45 8.84 2.45
CA ARG A 358 -13.66 10.05 2.73
C ARG A 358 -12.22 9.98 2.21
N GLN A 359 -11.65 8.76 2.16
CA GLN A 359 -10.32 8.50 1.61
C GLN A 359 -10.30 8.40 0.08
N GLY A 360 -11.46 8.41 -0.59
CA GLY A 360 -11.53 8.19 -2.04
C GLY A 360 -11.45 6.71 -2.44
N ILE A 361 -11.59 5.78 -1.50
CA ILE A 361 -11.46 4.33 -1.74
C ILE A 361 -12.84 3.77 -2.12
N PRO A 362 -12.93 2.88 -3.14
CA PRO A 362 -14.19 2.24 -3.50
C PRO A 362 -14.71 1.35 -2.37
N LEU A 363 -16.03 1.22 -2.29
CA LEU A 363 -16.71 0.69 -1.12
C LEU A 363 -17.09 -0.78 -1.33
N PRO A 364 -16.75 -1.70 -0.41
CA PRO A 364 -17.12 -3.12 -0.49
C PRO A 364 -18.63 -3.32 -0.29
N CYS A 365 -19.38 -3.06 -1.35
CA CYS A 365 -20.82 -3.17 -1.45
C CYS A 365 -21.24 -3.11 -2.92
N ALA A 366 -22.48 -3.48 -3.23
CA ALA A 366 -22.99 -3.45 -4.60
C ALA A 366 -23.32 -2.02 -5.07
N ARG A 367 -23.84 -1.17 -4.16
CA ARG A 367 -24.18 0.23 -4.44
C ARG A 367 -24.16 1.03 -3.15
N ALA A 368 -23.69 2.28 -3.21
CA ALA A 368 -23.70 3.19 -2.08
C ALA A 368 -24.09 4.62 -2.50
N GLU A 369 -25.02 5.21 -1.75
CA GLU A 369 -25.39 6.62 -1.79
C GLU A 369 -25.33 7.15 -0.36
N LEU A 370 -24.41 8.08 -0.11
CA LEU A 370 -24.17 8.57 1.24
C LEU A 370 -23.61 10.00 1.27
N PRO A 371 -23.71 10.71 2.40
CA PRO A 371 -23.06 11.99 2.61
C PRO A 371 -21.56 11.82 2.79
N LEU A 372 -20.79 12.84 2.41
CA LEU A 372 -19.40 12.91 2.80
C LEU A 372 -19.31 13.40 4.25
N PHE A 373 -18.67 12.60 5.10
CA PHE A 373 -18.43 12.93 6.50
C PHE A 373 -16.98 13.38 6.68
N ASP A 374 -16.80 14.55 7.30
CA ASP A 374 -15.49 15.10 7.65
C ASP A 374 -14.90 14.35 8.86
N HIS A 375 -15.79 13.96 9.77
CA HIS A 375 -15.45 13.21 10.98
C HIS A 375 -16.37 12.01 11.15
N ILE A 376 -15.82 10.95 11.73
CA ILE A 376 -16.57 9.77 12.16
C ILE A 376 -16.16 9.54 13.60
N TRP A 377 -17.15 9.35 14.47
CA TRP A 377 -16.93 9.05 15.87
C TRP A 377 -17.65 7.76 16.24
N TYR A 378 -16.98 6.92 17.00
CA TYR A 378 -17.48 5.62 17.44
C TYR A 378 -17.16 5.44 18.91
N ASN A 379 -18.19 5.25 19.74
CA ASN A 379 -18.07 5.23 21.20
C ASN A 379 -17.32 4.02 21.78
N GLN A 380 -16.99 3.02 20.97
CA GLN A 380 -16.08 1.92 21.34
C GLN A 380 -14.60 2.33 21.23
N ASP A 381 -14.31 3.59 20.90
CA ASP A 381 -12.96 4.12 20.97
C ASP A 381 -12.52 4.25 22.43
N GLU A 382 -11.59 3.41 22.87
CA GLU A 382 -11.06 3.43 24.25
C GLU A 382 -10.04 4.57 24.48
N SER A 383 -10.06 5.60 23.63
CA SER A 383 -9.17 6.75 23.69
C SER A 383 -9.41 7.61 24.95
N GLY A 384 -8.34 8.09 25.59
CA GLY A 384 -8.40 8.95 26.78
C GLY A 384 -7.35 8.63 27.84
N SER A 385 -7.31 9.42 28.92
CA SER A 385 -6.42 9.19 30.06
C SER A 385 -6.78 7.89 30.78
N ALA A 386 -5.76 7.14 31.23
CA ALA A 386 -5.96 5.93 32.03
C ALA A 386 -6.65 6.21 33.39
N ASP A 387 -6.66 7.48 33.80
CA ASP A 387 -7.21 7.94 35.08
C ASP A 387 -8.73 8.11 35.08
N LEU A 388 -9.40 7.99 33.92
CA LEU A 388 -10.86 8.11 33.79
C LEU A 388 -11.54 6.73 33.68
N SER A 389 -12.75 6.64 34.25
CA SER A 389 -13.64 5.50 34.02
C SER A 389 -13.98 5.36 32.53
N SER A 390 -14.39 4.17 32.10
CA SER A 390 -14.82 3.92 30.71
C SER A 390 -15.93 4.87 30.28
N PHE A 391 -16.93 5.09 31.15
CA PHE A 391 -18.01 6.05 30.91
C PHE A 391 -17.49 7.50 30.82
N GLY A 392 -16.57 7.90 31.70
CA GLY A 392 -15.98 9.24 31.64
C GLY A 392 -15.23 9.50 30.33
N ARG A 393 -14.46 8.53 29.86
CA ARG A 393 -13.77 8.60 28.55
C ARG A 393 -14.74 8.71 27.38
N GLU A 394 -15.81 7.89 27.40
CA GLU A 394 -16.87 7.93 26.38
C GLU A 394 -17.52 9.32 26.28
N VAL A 395 -17.87 9.93 27.43
CA VAL A 395 -18.51 11.26 27.47
C VAL A 395 -17.57 12.37 27.01
N VAL A 396 -16.32 12.39 27.49
CA VAL A 396 -15.33 13.41 27.08
C VAL A 396 -15.11 13.36 25.56
N SER A 397 -14.87 12.15 25.02
CA SER A 397 -14.67 11.94 23.59
C SER A 397 -15.89 12.39 22.77
N PHE A 398 -17.10 12.12 23.26
CA PHE A 398 -18.33 12.57 22.61
C PHE A 398 -18.43 14.10 22.55
N VAL A 399 -18.18 14.79 23.67
CA VAL A 399 -18.26 16.26 23.76
C VAL A 399 -17.22 16.93 22.86
N GLU A 400 -15.96 16.49 22.93
CA GLU A 400 -14.88 17.01 22.08
C GLU A 400 -15.22 16.87 20.58
N THR A 401 -15.84 15.75 20.20
CA THR A 401 -16.26 15.52 18.81
C THR A 401 -17.47 16.36 18.42
N LEU A 402 -18.37 16.63 19.36
CA LEU A 402 -19.58 17.44 19.12
C LEU A 402 -19.22 18.89 18.74
N GLU A 403 -18.11 19.39 19.28
CA GLU A 403 -17.57 20.74 19.03
C GLU A 403 -16.81 20.86 17.70
N LEU A 404 -16.50 19.75 17.01
CA LEU A 404 -15.83 19.80 15.72
C LEU A 404 -16.71 20.43 14.64
N GLU A 405 -16.10 21.28 13.82
CA GLU A 405 -16.71 21.83 12.62
C GLU A 405 -16.85 20.77 11.51
N GLY A 406 -17.84 20.94 10.64
CA GLY A 406 -18.10 20.02 9.53
C GLY A 406 -19.13 18.94 9.82
N ASN A 407 -19.26 17.98 8.91
CA ASN A 407 -20.23 16.90 8.98
C ASN A 407 -19.65 15.70 9.73
N THR A 408 -20.18 15.43 10.92
CA THR A 408 -19.77 14.28 11.73
C THR A 408 -20.82 13.17 11.72
N LEU A 409 -20.39 11.93 11.48
CA LEU A 409 -21.19 10.72 11.74
C LEU A 409 -20.87 10.17 13.12
N PHE A 410 -21.87 10.12 14.00
CA PHE A 410 -21.77 9.51 15.32
C PHE A 410 -22.32 8.08 15.28
N LEU A 411 -21.54 7.14 15.77
CA LEU A 411 -21.89 5.73 15.91
C LEU A 411 -21.92 5.40 17.40
N LEU A 412 -23.12 5.20 17.94
CA LEU A 412 -23.34 4.88 19.35
C LEU A 412 -23.62 3.38 19.48
N ASP A 413 -22.78 2.62 20.14
CA ASP A 413 -22.94 1.19 20.37
C ASP A 413 -23.02 0.92 21.87
N GLU A 414 -24.23 0.73 22.37
CA GLU A 414 -24.53 0.62 23.80
C GLU A 414 -24.00 1.82 24.62
N PHE A 415 -24.24 3.04 24.12
CA PHE A 415 -23.80 4.27 24.80
C PHE A 415 -24.30 4.35 26.24
N ALA A 416 -23.44 4.80 27.16
CA ALA A 416 -23.70 4.87 28.59
C ALA A 416 -24.00 3.52 29.28
N LYS A 417 -23.59 2.38 28.70
CA LYS A 417 -23.75 1.06 29.34
C LYS A 417 -22.91 0.88 30.61
N GLY A 418 -21.84 1.66 30.77
CA GLY A 418 -20.94 1.58 31.92
C GLY A 418 -21.46 2.20 33.23
N THR A 419 -22.67 2.79 33.22
CA THR A 419 -23.28 3.46 34.38
C THR A 419 -24.55 2.75 34.87
N ASN A 420 -25.25 3.34 35.84
CA ASN A 420 -26.57 2.89 36.26
C ASN A 420 -27.50 2.73 35.04
N PRO A 421 -28.17 1.57 34.85
CA PRO A 421 -29.00 1.33 33.68
C PRO A 421 -30.09 2.38 33.43
N THR A 422 -30.75 2.86 34.49
CA THR A 422 -31.81 3.87 34.39
C THR A 422 -31.25 5.22 33.96
N GLU A 423 -30.12 5.63 34.52
CA GLU A 423 -29.46 6.89 34.14
C GLU A 423 -28.88 6.82 32.73
N GLY A 424 -28.25 5.70 32.37
CA GLY A 424 -27.70 5.47 31.04
C GLY A 424 -28.78 5.49 29.96
N GLU A 425 -29.95 4.93 30.25
CA GLU A 425 -31.12 4.95 29.38
C GLU A 425 -31.67 6.37 29.14
N LEU A 426 -31.78 7.17 30.21
CA LEU A 426 -32.18 8.58 30.13
C LEU A 426 -31.16 9.41 29.34
N LEU A 427 -29.87 9.20 29.61
CA LEU A 427 -28.79 9.94 28.95
C LEU A 427 -28.72 9.61 27.45
N ALA A 428 -28.76 8.33 27.07
CA ALA A 428 -28.78 7.91 25.67
C ALA A 428 -29.98 8.51 24.93
N SER A 429 -31.15 8.55 25.59
CA SER A 429 -32.35 9.17 25.02
C SER A 429 -32.20 10.68 24.82
N ALA A 430 -31.62 11.38 25.79
CA ALA A 430 -31.34 12.82 25.71
C ALA A 430 -30.36 13.14 24.59
N VAL A 431 -29.29 12.37 24.45
CA VAL A 431 -28.31 12.49 23.37
C VAL A 431 -28.99 12.32 22.01
N LEU A 432 -29.77 11.26 21.80
CA LEU A 432 -30.45 11.02 20.52
C LEU A 432 -31.41 12.16 20.14
N ARG A 433 -32.17 12.69 21.10
CA ARG A 433 -33.05 13.85 20.88
C ARG A 433 -32.26 15.09 20.51
N HIS A 434 -31.18 15.37 21.23
CA HIS A 434 -30.31 16.51 20.95
C HIS A 434 -29.70 16.41 19.54
N MET A 435 -29.18 15.23 19.17
CA MET A 435 -28.60 14.98 17.85
C MET A 435 -29.62 15.17 16.72
N ALA A 436 -30.85 14.69 16.93
CA ALA A 436 -31.93 14.85 15.97
C ALA A 436 -32.33 16.32 15.81
N ALA A 437 -32.50 17.06 16.92
CA ALA A 437 -32.83 18.48 16.92
C ALA A 437 -31.73 19.35 16.29
N ALA A 438 -30.47 19.04 16.57
CA ALA A 438 -29.31 19.70 15.96
C ALA A 438 -29.07 19.26 14.50
N GLY A 439 -29.81 18.27 14.00
CA GLY A 439 -29.69 17.78 12.64
C GLY A 439 -28.38 17.07 12.33
N LYS A 440 -27.67 16.58 13.35
CA LYS A 440 -26.43 15.80 13.25
C LYS A 440 -26.73 14.38 12.74
N PHE A 441 -25.71 13.67 12.26
CA PHE A 441 -25.85 12.27 11.84
C PHE A 441 -25.48 11.33 13.00
N CYS A 442 -26.41 10.47 13.39
CA CYS A 442 -26.22 9.55 14.50
C CYS A 442 -26.91 8.20 14.23
N ILE A 443 -26.15 7.11 14.18
CA ILE A 443 -26.71 5.75 14.14
C ILE A 443 -26.37 5.08 15.46
N ALA A 444 -27.40 4.70 16.20
CA ALA A 444 -27.24 4.10 17.51
C ALA A 444 -27.69 2.65 17.53
N ALA A 445 -26.92 1.77 18.15
CA ALA A 445 -27.32 0.43 18.54
C ALA A 445 -27.55 0.41 20.05
N THR A 446 -28.71 -0.10 20.48
CA THR A 446 -29.01 -0.19 21.91
C THR A 446 -29.82 -1.43 22.26
N HIS A 447 -29.72 -1.80 23.53
CA HIS A 447 -30.57 -2.77 24.20
C HIS A 447 -31.62 -2.14 25.12
N PHE A 448 -31.49 -0.84 25.39
CA PHE A 448 -32.41 -0.13 26.25
C PHE A 448 -33.76 0.09 25.55
N THR A 449 -34.81 -0.04 26.34
CA THR A 449 -36.21 0.00 25.88
C THR A 449 -36.70 1.42 25.62
N ALA A 450 -36.29 2.41 26.41
CA ALA A 450 -36.77 3.80 26.33
C ALA A 450 -36.22 4.59 25.13
N PRO A 451 -34.93 4.44 24.71
CA PRO A 451 -34.48 4.96 23.44
C PRO A 451 -35.26 4.37 22.26
N ALA A 452 -35.67 3.09 22.38
CA ALA A 452 -36.55 2.42 21.42
C ALA A 452 -38.02 2.85 21.52
N MET A 453 -38.37 3.72 22.45
CA MET A 453 -39.70 4.33 22.56
C MET A 453 -39.69 5.81 22.12
N LEU A 454 -38.57 6.32 21.61
CA LEU A 454 -38.49 7.68 21.12
C LEU A 454 -39.34 7.87 19.86
N GLU A 455 -40.36 8.71 19.97
CA GLU A 455 -41.20 9.10 18.84
C GLU A 455 -40.43 9.94 17.82
N GLY A 456 -40.75 9.74 16.54
CA GLY A 456 -40.17 10.50 15.43
C GLY A 456 -38.83 9.98 14.90
N LEU A 457 -38.16 9.06 15.59
CA LEU A 457 -36.92 8.44 15.12
C LEU A 457 -37.18 7.10 14.40
N PRO A 458 -36.61 6.88 13.21
CA PRO A 458 -36.66 5.58 12.54
C PRO A 458 -35.94 4.50 13.35
N GLN A 459 -36.61 3.37 13.51
CA GLN A 459 -36.10 2.23 14.24
C GLN A 459 -35.95 1.03 13.31
N TYR A 460 -34.90 0.27 13.56
CA TYR A 460 -34.55 -0.92 12.80
C TYR A 460 -34.22 -2.04 13.77
N SER A 461 -34.59 -3.26 13.42
CA SER A 461 -34.24 -4.47 14.16
C SER A 461 -33.52 -5.46 13.25
N ILE A 462 -32.70 -6.31 13.85
CA ILE A 462 -32.18 -7.49 13.15
C ILE A 462 -33.28 -8.55 13.09
N ALA A 463 -33.49 -9.13 11.91
CA ALA A 463 -34.53 -10.13 11.66
C ALA A 463 -34.43 -11.36 12.59
N GLY A 464 -33.24 -11.80 12.96
CA GLY A 464 -33.05 -12.78 14.03
C GLY A 464 -33.35 -14.23 13.62
N LEU A 465 -34.05 -14.97 14.49
CA LEU A 465 -34.21 -16.44 14.41
C LEU A 465 -35.63 -16.92 14.09
N ASP A 466 -36.56 -16.01 13.77
CA ASP A 466 -38.02 -16.17 13.84
C ASP A 466 -38.57 -17.58 13.50
N ASN A 467 -38.12 -18.22 12.41
CA ASN A 467 -38.66 -19.52 11.97
C ASN A 467 -37.69 -20.72 12.11
N LYS A 468 -36.46 -20.51 12.60
CA LYS A 468 -35.41 -21.55 12.66
C LYS A 468 -35.06 -21.98 14.09
N ALA A 469 -35.54 -21.24 15.10
CA ALA A 469 -35.26 -21.51 16.50
C ALA A 469 -35.67 -22.92 16.95
N GLU A 470 -36.79 -23.45 16.43
CA GLU A 470 -37.30 -24.76 16.81
C GLU A 470 -36.47 -25.92 16.22
N ALA A 471 -35.96 -25.77 15.00
CA ALA A 471 -35.05 -26.73 14.39
C ALA A 471 -33.71 -26.81 15.17
N LEU A 472 -33.20 -25.67 15.64
CA LEU A 472 -31.96 -25.60 16.43
C LEU A 472 -32.08 -26.32 17.79
N ARG A 473 -33.28 -26.34 18.39
CA ARG A 473 -33.52 -27.05 19.66
C ARG A 473 -33.37 -28.56 19.54
N LYS A 474 -33.58 -29.14 18.35
CA LYS A 474 -33.37 -30.58 18.12
C LYS A 474 -31.89 -30.98 18.16
N GLY A 475 -30.97 -30.00 18.10
CA GLY A 475 -29.52 -30.17 18.18
C GLY A 475 -28.93 -30.13 19.60
N LEU A 476 -29.74 -30.24 20.67
CA LEU A 476 -29.25 -30.20 22.06
C LEU A 476 -28.33 -31.38 22.44
N GLY A 477 -28.18 -32.40 21.60
CA GLY A 477 -27.17 -33.45 21.75
C GLY A 477 -25.78 -33.10 21.21
N LEU A 478 -25.65 -31.99 20.45
CA LEU A 478 -24.39 -31.55 19.85
C LEU A 478 -23.46 -30.90 20.88
N SER A 479 -22.17 -30.79 20.57
CA SER A 479 -21.23 -30.05 21.42
C SER A 479 -21.55 -28.54 21.45
N PRO A 480 -21.15 -27.79 22.49
CA PRO A 480 -21.37 -26.35 22.56
C PRO A 480 -20.86 -25.59 21.33
N ALA A 481 -19.70 -25.99 20.79
CA ALA A 481 -19.13 -25.39 19.58
C ALA A 481 -19.99 -25.64 18.33
N GLN A 482 -20.54 -26.85 18.19
CA GLN A 482 -21.46 -27.19 17.10
C GLN A 482 -22.79 -26.42 17.21
N ARG A 483 -23.34 -26.27 18.43
CA ARG A 483 -24.56 -25.47 18.65
C ARG A 483 -24.35 -24.00 18.31
N LEU A 484 -23.21 -23.42 18.70
CA LEU A 484 -22.85 -22.06 18.36
C LEU A 484 -22.72 -21.87 16.84
N LYS A 485 -22.12 -22.84 16.15
CA LYS A 485 -22.03 -22.85 14.67
C LYS A 485 -23.42 -22.87 14.03
N SER A 486 -24.29 -23.80 14.41
CA SER A 486 -25.66 -23.90 13.88
C SER A 486 -26.50 -22.66 14.19
N LEU A 487 -26.39 -22.10 15.39
CA LEU A 487 -27.05 -20.86 15.77
C LEU A 487 -26.64 -19.71 14.84
N SER A 488 -25.35 -19.56 14.58
CA SER A 488 -24.85 -18.46 13.75
C SER A 488 -25.13 -18.66 12.26
N GLU A 489 -25.26 -19.90 11.77
CA GLU A 489 -25.72 -20.20 10.40
C GLU A 489 -27.23 -19.98 10.20
N ALA A 490 -28.01 -20.15 11.27
CA ALA A 490 -29.45 -19.93 11.24
C ALA A 490 -29.86 -18.46 11.40
N MET A 491 -29.04 -17.66 12.09
CA MET A 491 -29.29 -16.24 12.34
C MET A 491 -29.44 -15.46 11.03
N ASP A 492 -30.51 -14.69 10.91
CA ASP A 492 -30.71 -13.73 9.83
C ASP A 492 -30.31 -12.33 10.30
N TYR A 493 -29.20 -11.83 9.78
CA TYR A 493 -28.61 -10.55 10.14
C TYR A 493 -29.23 -9.37 9.38
N ARG A 494 -30.23 -9.58 8.50
CA ARG A 494 -30.89 -8.51 7.76
C ARG A 494 -31.47 -7.46 8.69
N LEU A 495 -31.27 -6.20 8.32
CA LEU A 495 -31.84 -5.04 9.00
C LEU A 495 -33.25 -4.78 8.48
N ARG A 496 -34.26 -4.89 9.35
CA ARG A 496 -35.67 -4.62 9.06
C ARG A 496 -36.08 -3.31 9.73
N ARG A 497 -36.75 -2.42 9.00
CA ARG A 497 -37.39 -1.24 9.59
C ARG A 497 -38.60 -1.69 10.42
N LEU A 498 -38.70 -1.22 11.66
CA LEU A 498 -39.83 -1.49 12.53
C LEU A 498 -40.98 -0.53 12.21
N GLU A 499 -42.21 -1.05 12.27
CA GLU A 499 -43.41 -0.21 12.24
C GLU A 499 -43.59 0.54 13.57
N LYS A 500 -44.35 1.64 13.56
CA LYS A 500 -44.63 2.40 14.79
C LYS A 500 -45.27 1.47 15.83
N HIS A 501 -44.65 1.39 17.02
CA HIS A 501 -45.07 0.58 18.19
C HIS A 501 -44.78 -0.93 18.14
N GLU A 502 -44.00 -1.42 17.16
CA GLU A 502 -43.53 -2.80 17.17
C GLU A 502 -42.41 -2.98 18.20
N ALA A 503 -42.65 -3.77 19.25
CA ALA A 503 -41.64 -4.03 20.27
C ALA A 503 -40.48 -4.88 19.70
N PRO A 504 -39.22 -4.55 20.01
CA PRO A 504 -38.08 -5.31 19.51
C PRO A 504 -38.09 -6.76 20.06
N PRO A 505 -37.69 -7.75 19.25
CA PRO A 505 -37.76 -9.16 19.65
C PRO A 505 -36.78 -9.50 20.79
N LEU A 506 -37.32 -9.89 21.94
CA LEU A 506 -36.56 -10.35 23.10
C LEU A 506 -36.09 -11.80 22.91
N SER A 507 -34.88 -11.99 22.36
CA SER A 507 -34.37 -13.33 22.01
C SER A 507 -33.36 -13.92 23.00
N ALA A 508 -32.96 -13.21 24.07
CA ALA A 508 -31.88 -13.66 24.97
C ALA A 508 -32.15 -15.02 25.62
N ILE A 509 -33.37 -15.25 26.11
CA ILE A 509 -33.79 -16.53 26.71
C ILE A 509 -33.78 -17.64 25.65
N GLN A 510 -34.20 -17.34 24.42
CA GLN A 510 -34.21 -18.31 23.34
C GLN A 510 -32.79 -18.71 22.92
N VAL A 511 -31.87 -17.73 22.81
CA VAL A 511 -30.46 -17.96 22.51
C VAL A 511 -29.80 -18.79 23.62
N ALA A 512 -30.02 -18.42 24.89
CA ALA A 512 -29.50 -19.18 26.04
C ALA A 512 -29.99 -20.64 26.01
N ARG A 513 -31.26 -20.88 25.68
CA ARG A 513 -31.81 -22.23 25.49
C ARG A 513 -31.08 -23.00 24.40
N ILE A 514 -30.88 -22.41 23.22
CA ILE A 514 -30.20 -23.07 22.09
C ILE A 514 -28.75 -23.42 22.44
N LEU A 515 -28.07 -22.56 23.22
CA LEU A 515 -26.71 -22.80 23.69
C LEU A 515 -26.63 -23.86 24.81
N GLY A 516 -27.77 -24.32 25.33
CA GLY A 516 -27.84 -25.42 26.31
C GLY A 516 -28.02 -24.97 27.76
N MET A 517 -28.49 -23.75 28.01
CA MET A 517 -28.87 -23.34 29.36
C MET A 517 -29.96 -24.29 29.92
N PRO A 518 -29.78 -24.86 31.13
CA PRO A 518 -30.76 -25.77 31.72
C PRO A 518 -32.16 -25.16 31.80
N GLU A 519 -33.18 -25.91 31.40
CA GLU A 519 -34.57 -25.42 31.39
C GLU A 519 -35.05 -25.02 32.80
N ALA A 520 -34.54 -25.69 33.84
CA ALA A 520 -34.81 -25.31 35.23
C ALA A 520 -34.41 -23.87 35.56
N ILE A 521 -33.29 -23.36 34.99
CA ILE A 521 -32.86 -21.97 35.16
C ILE A 521 -33.75 -21.04 34.32
N LEU A 522 -34.05 -21.41 33.08
CA LEU A 522 -34.88 -20.60 32.17
C LEU A 522 -36.33 -20.46 32.66
N GLN A 523 -36.84 -21.41 33.43
CA GLN A 523 -38.18 -21.31 34.04
C GLN A 523 -38.24 -20.28 35.17
N LEU A 524 -37.13 -20.00 35.85
CA LEU A 524 -37.07 -18.99 36.91
C LEU A 524 -37.22 -17.57 36.34
N THR A 525 -36.75 -17.31 35.12
CA THR A 525 -36.87 -15.99 34.48
C THR A 525 -38.30 -15.60 34.13
N ARG A 526 -39.28 -16.51 34.27
CA ARG A 526 -40.71 -16.23 34.07
C ARG A 526 -41.44 -15.80 35.35
N LYS A 527 -40.86 -16.04 36.54
CA LYS A 527 -41.51 -15.74 37.82
C LYS A 527 -41.37 -14.28 38.26
N ASP A 528 -40.35 -13.58 37.79
CA ASP A 528 -40.05 -12.20 38.20
C ASP A 528 -40.67 -11.11 37.30
N ASN A 529 -41.48 -11.49 36.30
CA ASN A 529 -42.20 -10.58 35.38
C ASN A 529 -43.70 -10.46 35.70
N LYS A 530 -44.12 -10.70 36.94
CA LYS A 530 -45.50 -10.49 37.40
C LYS A 530 -45.63 -9.22 38.23
#